data_AF-A0A933LYM3-F1
#
_entry.id   AF-A0A933LYM3-F1
#
_cell.length_a   1.000
_cell.length_b   1.000
_cell.length_c   1.000
_cell.angle_alpha   90.00
_cell.angle_beta   90.00
_cell.angle_gamma   90.00
#
_symmetry.space_group_name_H-M   'P 1'
#
loop_
_entity.id
_entity.type
_entity.pdbx_description
1 polymer ?
#
loop_
_entity_poly.entity_id
_entity_poly.type
_entity_poly.pdbx_seq_one_letter_code
_entity_poly.pdbx_strand_id
1 'polypeptide(L)' 'MIGLGLVPVVVIVLAVVIVVARERPADECGRLESDMDAKEHRTPAPDFPGGLDWINSPRPLCLRDLRGKFVLIEFWTYC' A
#
# COMPACT_ATOMS: atom_id res chain seq x y z
N MET A 1 -53.44 2.15 -35.15
CA MET A 1 -52.11 2.63 -35.60
C MET A 1 -51.26 3.09 -34.40
N ILE A 2 -51.05 2.22 -33.40
CA ILE A 2 -50.38 2.57 -32.11
C ILE A 2 -49.12 1.72 -31.88
N GLY A 3 -48.78 0.81 -32.80
CA GLY A 3 -47.78 -0.25 -32.58
C GLY A 3 -46.33 0.08 -33.00
N LEU A 4 -46.08 1.17 -33.73
CA LEU A 4 -44.74 1.46 -34.28
C LEU A 4 -43.91 2.43 -33.44
N GLY A 5 -44.55 3.25 -32.59
CA GLY A 5 -43.86 4.23 -31.73
C GLY A 5 -43.43 3.66 -30.37
N LEU A 6 -44.10 2.63 -29.86
CA LEU A 6 -43.81 2.06 -28.54
C LEU A 6 -42.60 1.13 -28.56
N VAL A 7 -42.42 0.35 -29.64
CA VAL A 7 -41.31 -0.62 -29.78
C VAL A 7 -39.94 0.04 -29.73
N PRO A 8 -39.62 1.11 -30.51
CA PRO A 8 -38.31 1.73 -30.44
C PRO A 8 -38.07 2.37 -29.07
N VAL A 9 -39.12 2.94 -28.43
CA VAL A 9 -39.01 3.51 -27.08
C VAL A 9 -38.69 2.43 -26.06
N VAL A 10 -39.35 1.27 -26.11
CA VAL A 10 -39.08 0.15 -25.20
C VAL A 10 -37.66 -0.40 -25.42
N VAL A 11 -37.20 -0.51 -26.67
CA VAL A 11 -35.83 -0.97 -26.96
C VAL A 11 -34.79 0.03 -26.46
N ILE A 12 -35.02 1.34 -26.64
CA ILE A 12 -34.13 2.39 -26.14
C ILE A 12 -34.10 2.38 -24.61
N VAL A 13 -35.26 2.31 -23.95
CA VAL A 13 -35.33 2.24 -22.48
C VAL A 13 -34.63 0.98 -21.97
N LEU A 14 -34.85 -0.17 -22.61
CA LEU A 14 -34.20 -1.42 -22.23
C LEU A 14 -32.68 -1.35 -22.44
N ALA A 15 -32.22 -0.78 -23.56
CA ALA A 15 -30.80 -0.59 -23.85
C ALA A 15 -30.14 0.34 -22.81
N VAL A 16 -30.79 1.46 -22.47
CA VAL A 16 -30.32 2.39 -21.43
C VAL A 16 -30.26 1.71 -20.07
N VAL A 17 -31.29 0.95 -19.69
CA VAL A 17 -31.31 0.19 -18.43
C VAL A 17 -30.19 -0.86 -18.40
N ILE A 18 -29.95 -1.57 -19.51
CA ILE A 18 -28.87 -2.55 -19.62
C ILE A 18 -27.50 -1.88 -19.48
N VAL A 19 -27.28 -0.74 -20.15
CA VAL A 19 -26.01 0.01 -20.08
C VAL A 19 -25.76 0.51 -18.66
N VAL A 20 -26.76 1.13 -18.02
CA VAL A 20 -26.66 1.61 -16.63
C VAL A 20 -26.45 0.46 -15.64
N ALA A 21 -27.08 -0.71 -15.86
CA ALA A 21 -26.90 -1.88 -15.01
C ALA A 21 -25.53 -2.57 -15.20
N ARG A 22 -24.90 -2.41 -16.37
CA ARG A 22 -23.58 -2.96 -16.71
C ARG A 22 -22.45 -2.13 -16.10
N GLU A 23 -22.65 -0.82 -15.95
CA GLU A 23 -21.74 0.06 -15.22
C GLU A 23 -21.95 -0.07 -13.70
N ARG A 24 -21.79 -1.29 -13.19
CA ARG A 24 -21.37 -1.48 -11.80
C ARG A 24 -19.85 -1.27 -11.81
N PRO A 25 -19.30 -0.09 -11.45
CA PRO A 25 -17.94 -0.09 -10.99
C PRO A 25 -17.97 -0.99 -9.76
N ALA A 26 -17.45 -2.20 -9.89
CA ALA A 26 -16.84 -2.82 -8.73
C ALA A 26 -15.87 -1.75 -8.23
N ASP A 27 -16.17 -1.26 -7.05
CA ASP A 27 -15.35 -0.39 -6.25
C ASP A 27 -13.94 -0.96 -6.21
N GLU A 28 -13.13 -0.55 -7.19
CA GLU A 28 -11.72 -0.91 -7.29
C GLU A 28 -10.91 -0.03 -6.32
N CYS A 29 -11.43 0.12 -5.10
CA CYS A 29 -10.78 0.73 -3.96
C CYS A 29 -10.48 -0.33 -2.87
N GLY A 30 -10.33 -1.59 -3.28
CA GLY A 30 -10.02 -2.71 -2.38
C GLY A 30 -9.12 -3.80 -2.97
N ARG A 31 -8.53 -3.61 -4.16
CA ARG A 31 -7.65 -4.61 -4.80
C ARG A 31 -6.16 -4.22 -4.84
N LEU A 32 -5.78 -3.08 -4.27
CA LEU A 32 -4.37 -2.82 -3.94
C LEU A 32 -3.99 -3.34 -2.54
N GLU A 33 -4.86 -4.11 -1.88
CA GLU A 33 -4.54 -4.83 -0.64
C GLU A 33 -4.21 -6.31 -0.89
N SER A 34 -4.17 -6.76 -2.14
CA SER A 34 -3.54 -8.04 -2.50
C SER A 34 -2.09 -7.80 -2.90
N ASP A 35 -1.17 -8.44 -2.19
CA ASP A 35 0.20 -8.74 -2.64
C ASP A 35 1.28 -7.68 -2.39
N MET A 36 1.24 -7.00 -1.24
CA MET A 36 2.50 -6.67 -0.58
C MET A 36 2.72 -7.70 0.52
N ASP A 37 3.46 -8.74 0.15
CA ASP A 37 4.10 -9.68 1.06
C ASP A 37 4.69 -8.90 2.25
N ALA A 38 4.00 -8.90 3.39
CA ALA A 38 4.50 -8.36 4.66
C ALA A 38 5.82 -9.03 5.11
N LYS A 39 6.24 -10.06 4.37
CA LYS A 39 7.48 -10.81 4.52
C LYS A 39 8.64 -10.20 3.72
N GLU A 40 8.38 -9.51 2.61
CA GLU A 40 9.42 -9.00 1.71
C GLU A 40 10.12 -7.73 2.26
N HIS A 41 9.50 -7.02 3.21
CA HIS A 41 10.05 -5.79 3.79
C HIS A 41 10.65 -5.94 5.20
N ARG A 42 10.87 -7.17 5.69
CA ARG A 42 11.48 -7.41 7.02
C ARG A 42 12.94 -7.87 6.93
N THR A 43 13.76 -7.12 6.19
CA THR A 43 15.21 -7.33 6.23
C THR A 43 15.76 -6.78 7.55
N PRO A 44 16.46 -7.59 8.37
CA PRO A 44 17.10 -7.08 9.58
C PRO A 44 18.07 -5.96 9.22
N ALA A 45 18.11 -4.90 10.05
CA ALA A 45 19.13 -3.88 9.92
C ALA A 45 20.54 -4.52 10.02
N PRO A 46 21.52 -4.04 9.24
CA PRO A 46 22.90 -4.45 9.39
C PRO A 46 23.46 -3.97 10.73
N ASP A 47 24.41 -4.71 11.29
CA ASP A 47 25.05 -4.29 12.53
C ASP A 47 25.98 -3.08 12.32
N PHE A 48 26.36 -2.41 13.41
CA PHE A 48 27.31 -1.31 13.35
C PHE A 48 28.72 -1.83 13.02
N PRO A 49 29.48 -1.15 12.15
CA PRO A 49 30.82 -1.57 11.81
C PRO A 49 31.77 -1.45 13.01
N GLY A 50 32.75 -2.33 13.08
CA GLY A 50 33.76 -2.32 14.14
C GLY A 50 34.74 -1.15 14.01
N GLY A 51 35.40 -0.81 15.12
CA GLY A 51 36.47 0.19 15.15
C GLY A 51 36.00 1.65 15.10
N LEU A 52 34.70 1.89 15.30
CA LEU A 52 34.15 3.24 15.45
C LEU A 52 34.33 3.76 16.89
N ASP A 53 34.60 5.05 17.00
CA ASP A 53 34.54 5.77 18.27
C ASP A 53 33.09 6.10 18.62
N TRP A 54 32.68 5.72 19.83
CA TRP A 54 31.34 5.96 20.34
C TRP A 54 31.34 7.14 21.32
N ILE A 55 30.40 8.05 21.13
CA ILE A 55 30.15 9.17 22.04
C ILE A 55 28.88 8.85 22.83
N ASN A 56 28.82 9.25 24.11
CA ASN A 56 27.70 9.00 25.03
C ASN A 56 27.40 7.53 25.34
N SER A 57 28.29 6.61 24.95
CA SER A 57 28.23 5.20 25.33
C SER A 57 29.59 4.75 25.88
N PRO A 58 29.63 4.03 27.02
CA PRO A 58 30.89 3.56 27.59
C PRO A 58 31.54 2.41 26.80
N ARG A 59 30.82 1.82 25.83
CA ARG A 59 31.29 0.73 24.97
C ARG A 59 30.61 0.79 23.59
N PRO A 60 31.18 0.15 22.56
CA PRO A 60 30.49 -0.05 21.29
C PRO A 60 29.14 -0.73 21.46
N LEU A 61 28.15 -0.28 20.69
CA LEU A 61 26.83 -0.91 20.63
C LEU A 61 26.76 -1.87 19.44
N CYS A 62 25.99 -2.95 19.61
CA CYS A 62 25.55 -3.82 18.51
C CYS A 62 24.02 -3.88 18.48
N LEU A 63 23.42 -4.22 17.33
CA LEU A 63 21.96 -4.31 17.21
C LEU A 63 21.33 -5.33 18.18
N ARG A 64 22.08 -6.33 18.62
CA ARG A 64 21.62 -7.28 19.64
C ARG A 64 21.37 -6.61 20.99
N ASP A 65 22.16 -5.62 21.37
CA ASP A 65 21.99 -4.87 22.63
C ASP A 65 20.68 -4.05 22.66
N LEU A 66 20.13 -3.74 21.48
CA LEU A 66 18.98 -2.84 21.33
C LEU A 66 17.66 -3.58 21.07
N ARG A 67 17.67 -4.92 21.09
CA ARG A 67 16.46 -5.75 20.89
C ARG A 67 15.39 -5.39 21.93
N GLY A 68 14.14 -5.30 21.46
CA GLY A 68 12.99 -4.93 22.30
C GLY A 68 12.81 -3.42 22.49
N LYS A 69 13.64 -2.60 21.86
CA LYS A 69 13.49 -1.13 21.81
C LYS A 69 13.13 -0.69 20.40
N PHE A 70 12.39 0.40 20.29
CA PHE A 70 12.34 1.18 19.05
C PHE A 70 13.65 1.96 18.94
N VAL A 71 14.34 1.80 17.81
CA VAL A 71 15.64 2.41 17.55
C VAL A 71 15.50 3.32 16.34
N LEU A 72 15.84 4.59 16.51
CA LEU A 72 15.96 5.56 15.43
C LEU A 72 17.45 5.72 15.09
N ILE A 73 17.80 5.57 13.81
CA ILE A 73 19.15 5.83 13.30
C ILE A 73 19.06 7.11 12.47
N GLU A 74 19.73 8.16 12.95
CA GLU A 74 19.80 9.45 12.28
C GLU A 74 21.20 9.66 11.71
N PHE A 75 21.29 9.80 10.39
CA PHE A 75 22.55 10.12 9.71
C PHE A 75 22.70 11.64 9.63
N TRP A 76 23.72 12.18 10.29
CA TRP A 76 23.97 13.61 10.35
C TRP A 76 25.47 13.94 10.24
N THR A 77 25.76 15.21 9.97
CA THR A 77 27.10 15.79 9.99
C THR A 77 27.03 17.16 10.67
N TYR A 78 28.15 17.60 11.26
CA TYR A 78 28.24 18.87 11.98
C TYR A 78 28.48 20.09 11.06
N CYS A 79 28.93 19.85 9.82
CA CYS A 79 29.31 20.89 8.86
C CYS A 79 28.11 21.55 8.17
#